data_AF-A0A7G8AF05-F1
#
_entry.id   AF-A0A7G8AF05-F1
#
_cell.length_a   1.000
_cell.length_b   1.000
_cell.length_c   1.000
_cell.angle_alpha   90.00
_cell.angle_beta   90.00
_cell.angle_gamma   90.00
#
_symmetry.space_group_name_H-M   'P 1'
#
loop_
_entity.id
_entity.type
_entity.pdbx_description
1 polymer ?
#
loop_
_entity_poly.entity_id
_entity_poly.type
_entity_poly.pdbx_seq_one_letter_code
_entity_poly.pdbx_strand_id
1 'polypeptide(L)'
;MKVSNEDAQATAIYLLRAASRPAFWRDVPFDKKLEAVDSLNSMGRSPSELTEWINKYLTAEQINKLGTSIRQRRRRGYGVGKSITISDKAHRILKRLAEVDGCNLSEVIEKRLARAYKNTWDHK
;
A
#
# COMPACT_ATOMS: atom_id res chain seq x y z
N MET A 1 10.28 1.39 -14.99
CA MET A 1 9.59 0.25 -14.30
C MET A 1 8.83 -0.56 -15.32
N LYS A 2 8.97 -1.89 -15.37
CA LYS A 2 8.20 -2.75 -16.27
C LYS A 2 6.93 -3.25 -15.57
N VAL A 3 5.77 -3.05 -16.21
CA VAL A 3 4.46 -3.52 -15.72
C VAL A 3 4.21 -4.92 -16.26
N SER A 4 3.85 -5.86 -15.39
CA SER A 4 3.43 -7.22 -15.78
C SER A 4 1.95 -7.25 -16.17
N ASN A 5 1.51 -8.31 -16.85
CA ASN A 5 0.09 -8.52 -17.17
C ASN A 5 -0.79 -8.51 -15.91
N GLU A 6 -0.34 -9.17 -14.84
CA GLU A 6 -1.06 -9.25 -13.57
C GLU A 6 -1.20 -7.88 -12.88
N ASP A 7 -0.18 -7.02 -13.01
CA ASP A 7 -0.14 -5.71 -12.36
C ASP A 7 -0.76 -4.60 -13.25
N ALA A 8 -1.13 -4.87 -14.51
CA ALA A 8 -1.59 -3.87 -15.47
C ALA A 8 -2.84 -3.13 -14.99
N GLN A 9 -3.88 -3.86 -14.59
CA GLN A 9 -5.13 -3.26 -14.09
C GLN A 9 -4.89 -2.44 -12.81
N ALA A 10 -4.05 -2.95 -11.92
CA ALA A 10 -3.70 -2.26 -10.67
C ALA A 10 -2.96 -0.96 -10.91
N THR A 11 -2.04 -0.99 -11.86
CA THR A 11 -1.25 0.15 -12.30
C THR A 11 -2.16 1.21 -12.92
N ALA A 12 -3.03 0.83 -13.85
CA ALA A 12 -3.99 1.76 -14.45
C ALA A 12 -4.87 2.46 -13.42
N ILE A 13 -5.45 1.71 -12.46
CA ILE A 13 -6.28 2.29 -11.40
C ILE A 13 -5.48 3.26 -10.51
N TYR A 14 -4.24 2.91 -10.16
CA TYR A 14 -3.38 3.79 -9.38
C TYR A 14 -3.11 5.09 -10.13
N LEU A 15 -2.72 5.01 -11.40
CA LEU A 15 -2.38 6.17 -12.22
C LEU A 15 -3.57 7.12 -12.38
N LEU A 16 -4.77 6.61 -12.69
CA LEU A 16 -5.97 7.43 -12.80
C LEU A 16 -6.31 8.18 -11.49
N ARG A 17 -6.10 7.52 -10.34
CA ARG A 17 -6.32 8.14 -9.02
C ARG A 17 -5.21 9.11 -8.62
N ALA A 18 -3.97 8.84 -9.01
CA ALA A 18 -2.83 9.67 -8.66
C ALA A 18 -2.75 10.92 -9.55
N ALA A 19 -2.88 10.73 -10.87
CA ALA A 19 -2.81 11.79 -11.88
C ALA A 19 -3.94 12.82 -11.76
N SER A 20 -5.07 12.47 -11.16
CA SER A 20 -6.16 13.42 -10.89
C SER A 20 -5.85 14.38 -9.72
N ARG A 21 -4.82 14.12 -8.92
CA ARG A 21 -4.48 14.94 -7.73
C ARG A 21 -3.53 16.07 -8.12
N PRO A 22 -3.83 17.34 -7.78
CA PRO A 22 -2.91 18.46 -8.04
C PRO A 22 -1.52 18.28 -7.44
N ALA A 23 -1.44 17.75 -6.22
CA ALA A 23 -0.17 17.51 -5.53
C ALA A 23 0.74 16.49 -6.23
N PHE A 24 0.20 15.63 -7.09
CA PHE A 24 0.98 14.68 -7.87
C PHE A 24 1.85 15.37 -8.93
N TRP A 25 1.43 16.55 -9.38
CA TRP A 25 2.07 17.32 -10.46
C TRP A 25 2.73 18.60 -9.97
N ARG A 26 2.98 18.74 -8.66
CA ARG A 26 3.41 20.00 -8.04
C ARG A 26 4.61 20.66 -8.75
N ASP A 27 5.57 19.84 -9.17
CA ASP A 27 6.83 20.29 -9.75
C ASP A 27 6.91 20.03 -11.27
N VAL A 28 5.77 19.75 -11.91
CA VAL A 28 5.70 19.42 -13.35
C VAL A 28 5.07 20.59 -14.11
N PRO A 29 5.71 21.11 -15.18
CA PRO A 29 5.13 22.15 -16.02
C PRO A 29 3.73 21.79 -16.52
N PHE A 30 2.86 22.80 -16.64
CA PHE A 30 1.46 22.61 -17.01
C PHE A 30 1.30 21.85 -18.34
N ASP A 31 2.09 22.21 -19.37
CA ASP A 31 1.98 21.58 -20.68
C ASP A 31 2.31 20.09 -20.64
N LYS A 32 3.36 19.72 -19.90
CA LYS A 32 3.75 18.31 -19.69
C LYS A 32 2.70 17.54 -18.90
N LYS A 33 2.07 18.19 -17.92
CA LYS A 33 0.96 17.60 -17.18
C LYS A 33 -0.24 17.35 -18.09
N LEU A 34 -0.62 18.32 -18.92
CA LEU A 34 -1.75 18.21 -19.84
C LEU A 34 -1.51 17.05 -20.83
N GLU A 35 -0.34 17.03 -21.47
CA GLU A 35 0.09 15.95 -22.37
C GLU A 35 0.03 14.58 -21.69
N ALA A 36 0.53 14.47 -20.45
CA ALA A 36 0.52 13.23 -19.69
C ALA A 36 -0.91 12.74 -19.40
N VAL A 37 -1.80 13.65 -18.97
CA VAL A 37 -3.19 13.32 -18.62
C VAL A 37 -3.98 12.92 -19.86
N ASP A 38 -3.84 13.64 -20.96
CA ASP A 38 -4.54 13.33 -22.22
C ASP A 38 -4.09 11.98 -22.76
N SER A 39 -2.77 11.73 -22.78
CA SER A 39 -2.19 10.45 -23.17
C SER A 39 -2.66 9.29 -22.28
N LEU A 40 -2.81 9.53 -20.96
CA LEU A 40 -3.30 8.51 -20.02
C LEU A 40 -4.77 8.17 -20.24
N ASN A 41 -5.57 9.14 -20.66
CA ASN A 41 -6.99 8.95 -20.92
C ASN A 41 -7.25 8.25 -22.27
N SER A 42 -6.39 8.45 -23.26
CA SER A 42 -6.54 7.89 -24.60
C SER A 42 -5.92 6.50 -24.80
N MET A 43 -4.97 6.10 -23.96
CA MET A 43 -4.24 4.82 -24.11
C MET A 43 -5.07 3.58 -23.74
N GLY A 44 -4.77 2.43 -24.38
CA GLY A 44 -5.47 1.16 -24.19
C GLY A 44 -5.22 0.46 -22.84
N ARG A 45 -4.30 1.01 -22.02
CA ARG A 45 -3.89 0.49 -20.70
C ARG A 45 -3.26 -0.90 -20.76
N SER A 46 -2.69 -1.28 -21.90
CA SER A 46 -1.86 -2.47 -21.99
C SER A 46 -0.58 -2.33 -21.15
N PRO A 47 0.04 -3.43 -20.68
CA PRO A 47 1.23 -3.34 -19.83
C PRO A 47 2.43 -2.65 -20.51
N SER A 48 2.58 -2.80 -21.83
CA SER A 48 3.61 -2.10 -22.61
C SER A 48 3.35 -0.60 -22.64
N GLU A 49 2.14 -0.17 -23.01
CA GLU A 49 1.78 1.25 -23.03
C GLU A 49 1.91 1.87 -21.63
N LEU A 50 1.48 1.15 -20.58
CA LEU A 50 1.62 1.61 -19.19
C LEU A 50 3.09 1.78 -18.80
N THR A 51 3.94 0.83 -19.21
CA THR A 51 5.39 0.89 -18.98
C THR A 51 5.99 2.12 -19.67
N GLU A 52 5.64 2.37 -20.92
CA GLU A 52 6.12 3.52 -21.69
C GLU A 52 5.64 4.84 -21.07
N TRP A 53 4.35 4.96 -20.78
CA TRP A 53 3.78 6.15 -20.14
C TRP A 53 4.46 6.46 -18.81
N ILE A 54 4.66 5.43 -17.98
CA ILE A 54 5.35 5.57 -16.68
C ILE A 54 6.77 6.08 -16.86
N ASN A 55 7.54 5.51 -17.78
CA ASN A 55 8.94 5.90 -17.98
C ASN A 55 9.06 7.29 -18.63
N LYS A 56 8.05 7.73 -19.40
CA LYS A 56 8.03 9.05 -20.04
C LYS A 56 7.68 10.17 -19.06
N TYR A 57 6.65 9.99 -18.23
CA TYR A 57 6.05 11.09 -17.46
C TYR A 57 6.32 11.05 -15.95
N LEU A 58 6.68 9.90 -15.38
CA LEU A 58 6.90 9.79 -13.95
C LEU A 58 8.35 10.00 -13.56
N THR A 59 8.55 10.74 -12.48
CA THR A 59 9.82 10.85 -11.77
C THR A 59 10.17 9.53 -11.07
N ALA A 60 11.45 9.34 -10.75
CA ALA A 60 11.90 8.17 -10.00
C ALA A 60 11.17 7.99 -8.65
N GLU A 61 10.86 9.08 -7.96
CA GLU A 61 10.11 9.04 -6.69
C GLU A 61 8.68 8.53 -6.89
N GLN A 62 7.96 9.05 -7.90
CA GLN A 62 6.61 8.59 -8.23
C GLN A 62 6.61 7.12 -8.66
N ILE A 63 7.60 6.70 -9.44
CA ILE A 63 7.79 5.29 -9.83
C ILE A 63 7.97 4.40 -8.59
N ASN A 64 8.79 4.83 -7.62
CA ASN A 64 9.02 4.09 -6.38
C ASN A 64 7.74 3.97 -5.52
N LYS A 65 6.96 5.06 -5.42
CA LYS A 65 5.66 5.07 -4.72
C LYS A 65 4.65 4.13 -5.39
N LEU A 66 4.55 4.18 -6.72
CA LEU A 66 3.72 3.27 -7.51
C LEU A 66 4.14 1.81 -7.29
N GLY A 67 5.41 1.48 -7.48
CA GLY A 67 5.93 0.12 -7.30
C GLY A 67 5.67 -0.42 -5.89
N THR A 68 5.79 0.43 -4.87
CA THR A 68 5.45 0.06 -3.48
C THR A 68 3.95 -0.22 -3.33
N SER A 69 3.08 0.63 -3.89
CA SER A 69 1.63 0.41 -3.85
C SER A 69 1.23 -0.91 -4.51
N ILE A 70 1.83 -1.25 -5.65
CA ILE A 70 1.57 -2.50 -6.37
C ILE A 70 2.05 -3.72 -5.57
N ARG A 71 3.28 -3.67 -5.02
CA ARG A 71 3.79 -4.73 -4.13
C ARG A 71 2.90 -4.95 -2.90
N GLN A 72 2.43 -3.87 -2.28
CA GLN A 72 1.52 -3.95 -1.13
C GLN A 72 0.18 -4.56 -1.53
N ARG A 73 -0.35 -4.21 -2.70
CA ARG A 73 -1.57 -4.86 -3.23
C ARG A 73 -1.35 -6.36 -3.42
N ARG A 74 -0.24 -6.78 -4.02
CA ARG A 74 0.10 -8.21 -4.19
C ARG A 74 0.17 -8.93 -2.85
N ARG A 75 0.85 -8.35 -1.85
CA ARG A 75 0.87 -8.89 -0.48
C ARG A 75 -0.51 -9.03 0.14
N ARG A 76 -1.43 -8.11 -0.15
CA ARG A 76 -2.82 -8.16 0.35
C ARG A 76 -3.67 -9.27 -0.26
N GLY A 77 -3.22 -9.96 -1.31
CA GLY A 77 -3.92 -11.13 -1.85
C GLY A 77 -3.74 -12.41 -1.01
N TYR A 78 -2.67 -12.50 -0.19
CA TYR A 78 -2.17 -13.78 0.34
C TYR A 78 -2.28 -13.98 1.87
N GLY A 79 -2.92 -13.07 2.61
CA GLY A 79 -3.07 -13.25 4.08
C GLY A 79 -3.14 -11.94 4.86
N VAL A 80 -4.17 -11.12 4.61
CA VAL A 80 -4.25 -9.78 5.21
C VAL A 80 -4.63 -9.86 6.68
N GLY A 81 -3.77 -9.34 7.55
CA GLY A 81 -4.11 -9.02 8.93
C GLY A 81 -5.29 -8.04 8.98
N LYS A 82 -6.19 -8.23 9.94
CA LYS A 82 -7.39 -7.38 10.07
C LYS A 82 -7.03 -6.01 10.66
N SER A 83 -7.63 -4.95 10.11
CA SER A 83 -7.56 -3.63 10.74
C SER A 83 -8.55 -3.60 11.91
N ILE A 84 -8.06 -3.28 13.10
CA ILE A 84 -8.86 -3.11 14.31
C ILE A 84 -8.66 -1.70 14.83
N THR A 85 -9.70 -1.12 15.42
CA THR A 85 -9.60 0.15 16.14
C THR A 85 -9.53 -0.13 17.63
N ILE A 86 -8.52 0.43 18.29
CA ILE A 86 -8.32 0.32 19.74
C ILE A 86 -8.07 1.72 20.32
N SER A 87 -8.24 1.88 21.63
CA SER A 87 -7.92 3.15 22.28
C SER A 87 -6.42 3.46 22.20
N ASP A 88 -6.06 4.75 22.14
CA ASP A 88 -4.67 5.19 22.07
C ASP A 88 -3.84 4.65 23.26
N LYS A 89 -4.43 4.65 24.46
CA LYS A 89 -3.80 4.06 25.65
C LYS A 89 -3.48 2.57 25.46
N ALA A 90 -4.43 1.79 24.93
CA ALA A 90 -4.20 0.37 24.66
C ALA A 90 -3.10 0.16 23.61
N HIS A 91 -3.09 0.99 22.56
CA HIS A 91 -2.05 0.94 21.53
C HIS A 91 -0.64 1.18 22.10
N ARG A 92 -0.48 2.21 22.95
CA ARG A 92 0.82 2.50 23.61
C ARG A 92 1.30 1.35 24.48
N ILE A 93 0.41 0.73 25.25
CA ILE A 93 0.74 -0.43 26.10
C ILE A 93 1.20 -1.61 25.23
N LEU A 94 0.43 -1.96 24.20
CA LEU A 94 0.77 -3.05 23.30
C LEU A 94 2.10 -2.81 22.58
N LYS A 95 2.35 -1.57 22.14
CA LYS A 95 3.61 -1.19 21.51
C LYS A 95 4.80 -1.36 22.46
N ARG A 96 4.66 -0.92 23.72
CA ARG A 96 5.73 -1.07 24.71
C ARG A 96 6.01 -2.54 25.02
N LEU A 97 4.97 -3.37 25.12
CA LEU A 97 5.13 -4.81 25.32
C LEU A 97 5.82 -5.48 24.12
N ALA A 98 5.46 -5.09 22.90
CA ALA A 98 6.10 -5.58 21.68
C ALA A 98 7.61 -5.27 21.65
N GLU A 99 7.99 -4.05 22.04
CA GLU A 99 9.40 -3.64 22.15
C GLU A 99 10.16 -4.47 23.21
N VAL A 100 9.56 -4.69 24.38
CA VAL A 100 10.18 -5.46 25.47
C VAL A 100 10.30 -6.95 25.13
N ASP A 101 9.26 -7.52 24.52
CA ASP A 101 9.20 -8.95 24.16
C ASP A 101 9.92 -9.26 22.83
N GLY A 102 10.47 -8.23 22.15
CA GLY A 102 11.18 -8.37 20.87
C GLY A 102 10.32 -8.93 19.74
N CYS A 103 9.01 -8.69 19.77
CA CYS A 103 8.04 -9.31 18.87
C CYS A 103 7.07 -8.26 18.30
N ASN A 104 6.22 -8.64 17.34
CA ASN A 104 5.25 -7.73 16.75
C ASN A 104 3.94 -7.64 17.56
N LEU A 105 3.11 -6.64 17.24
CA LEU A 105 1.83 -6.39 17.91
C LEU A 105 0.88 -7.59 17.90
N SER A 106 0.79 -8.33 16.79
CA SER A 106 -0.07 -9.51 16.68
C SER A 106 0.42 -10.62 17.62
N GLU A 107 1.73 -10.85 17.68
CA GLU A 107 2.34 -11.85 18.55
C GLU A 107 2.12 -11.52 20.04
N VAL A 108 2.17 -10.24 20.42
CA VAL A 108 1.81 -9.81 21.78
C VAL A 108 0.36 -10.15 22.08
N ILE A 109 -0.56 -9.81 21.17
CA ILE A 109 -1.99 -10.08 21.35
C ILE A 109 -2.22 -11.59 21.49
N GLU A 110 -1.65 -12.40 20.62
CA GLU A 110 -1.79 -13.86 20.64
C GLU A 110 -1.24 -14.48 21.93
N LYS A 111 -0.04 -14.09 22.38
CA LYS A 111 0.55 -14.56 23.63
C LYS A 111 -0.33 -14.23 24.84
N ARG A 112 -0.85 -12.99 24.89
CA ARG A 112 -1.67 -12.52 26.03
C ARG A 112 -3.06 -13.18 26.02
N LEU A 113 -3.68 -13.33 24.84
CA LEU A 113 -4.95 -14.04 24.70
C LEU A 113 -4.79 -15.53 25.03
N ALA A 114 -3.75 -16.20 24.57
CA ALA A 114 -3.48 -17.60 24.89
C ALA A 114 -3.29 -17.82 26.40
N ARG A 115 -2.57 -16.92 27.07
CA ARG A 115 -2.39 -16.95 28.52
C ARG A 115 -3.72 -16.74 29.26
N ALA A 116 -4.50 -15.74 28.85
CA ALA A 116 -5.80 -15.48 29.44
C ALA A 116 -6.76 -16.67 29.23
N TYR A 117 -6.78 -17.25 28.04
CA TYR A 117 -7.60 -18.40 27.68
C TYR A 117 -7.29 -19.62 28.57
N LYS A 118 -6.01 -19.99 28.71
CA LYS A 118 -5.59 -21.09 29.60
C LYS A 118 -6.05 -20.86 31.05
N ASN A 119 -5.80 -19.66 31.58
CA ASN A 119 -6.19 -19.32 32.95
C ASN A 119 -7.71 -19.33 33.19
N THR A 120 -8.53 -19.09 32.16
CA THR A 120 -10.00 -19.12 32.30
C THR A 120 -10.63 -20.51 32.19
N TRP A 121 -9.93 -21.50 31.63
CA TRP A 121 -10.46 -22.86 31.43
C TRP A 121 -9.90 -23.90 32.41
N ASP A 122 -8.73 -23.66 33.03
CA ASP A 122 -8.19 -24.52 34.09
C ASP A 122 -8.91 -24.34 35.45
N HIS A 123 -9.93 -23.48 35.51
CA HIS A 123 -10.76 -23.21 36.69
C HIS A 123 -12.24 -23.56 36.51
N LYS A 124 -12.58 -24.42 35.54
CA LYS A 124 -13.89 -25.08 35.42
C LYS A 124 -13.73 -26.59 35.50
#